data_AF-A0A7X9R485-F1
#
_entry.id   AF-A0A7X9R485-F1
#
_cell.length_a   1.000
_cell.length_b   1.000
_cell.length_c   1.000
_cell.angle_alpha   90.00
_cell.angle_beta   90.00
_cell.angle_gamma   90.00
#
_symmetry.space_group_name_H-M   'P 1'
#
loop_
_entity.id
_entity.type
_entity.pdbx_description
1 polymer ?
#
loop_
_entity_poly.entity_id
_entity_poly.type
_entity_poly.pdbx_seq_one_letter_code
_entity_poly.pdbx_strand_id
1 'polypeptide(L)'
;MTVIRHDWEILKKQTVRSEVKHCKMCGRNSTFTDTNIRRHNSNGKHIYRFAIYKCEKNHTWNKKLDIYKAFRKHERVYGREPVHQKSILTEIPVHLYLENRVPEVHIMIKSIEGVYRIDSLLSQQIPDWSRTVVVDKIKSGSILVNDQCIKPSMKVMPYDTIMIKLD
;
A
#
# COMPACT_ATOMS: atom_id res chain seq x y z
N MET A 1 33.86 -6.88 -6.34
CA MET A 1 33.00 -5.94 -5.60
C MET A 1 31.63 -6.58 -5.48
N THR A 2 31.08 -6.70 -4.28
CA THR A 2 29.80 -7.39 -4.04
C THR A 2 28.67 -6.40 -4.17
N VAL A 3 27.76 -6.59 -5.13
CA VAL A 3 26.58 -5.73 -5.31
C VAL A 3 25.36 -6.45 -4.76
N ILE A 4 24.60 -5.77 -3.90
CA ILE A 4 23.33 -6.30 -3.39
C ILE A 4 22.19 -5.84 -4.30
N ARG A 5 21.28 -6.76 -4.62
CA ARG A 5 20.11 -6.49 -5.47
C ARG A 5 18.82 -6.79 -4.73
N HIS A 6 17.86 -5.88 -4.85
CA HIS A 6 16.51 -6.01 -4.33
C HIS A 6 15.49 -5.85 -5.44
N ASP A 7 14.42 -6.64 -5.36
CA ASP A 7 13.29 -6.57 -6.28
C ASP A 7 12.05 -6.13 -5.51
N TRP A 8 11.49 -4.97 -5.86
CA TRP A 8 10.35 -4.41 -5.17
C TRP A 8 9.07 -4.47 -6.01
N GLU A 9 8.00 -4.95 -5.38
CA GLU A 9 6.63 -4.89 -5.90
C GLU A 9 5.78 -4.06 -4.95
N ILE A 10 5.52 -2.81 -5.33
CA ILE A 10 4.85 -1.84 -4.48
C ILE A 10 3.36 -1.86 -4.80
N LEU A 11 2.65 -2.80 -4.19
CA LEU A 11 1.20 -2.85 -4.29
C LEU A 11 0.55 -1.75 -3.45
N LYS A 12 -0.61 -1.26 -3.89
CA LYS A 12 -1.33 -0.23 -3.15
C LYS A 12 -1.63 -0.78 -1.77
N LYS A 13 -1.20 -0.10 -0.69
CA LYS A 13 -1.74 -0.36 0.65
C LYS A 13 -3.25 -0.38 0.48
N GLN A 14 -3.90 -1.50 0.81
CA GLN A 14 -5.36 -1.56 0.89
C GLN A 14 -5.75 -0.48 1.91
N THR A 15 -6.07 0.69 1.39
CA THR A 15 -6.55 1.81 2.18
C THR A 15 -7.85 1.30 2.72
N VAL A 16 -7.89 1.02 4.01
CA VAL A 16 -9.09 0.55 4.66
C VAL A 16 -10.15 1.59 4.33
N ARG A 17 -11.14 1.19 3.53
CA ARG A 17 -12.15 2.11 3.02
C ARG A 17 -12.87 2.64 4.24
N SER A 18 -12.74 3.94 4.47
CA SER A 18 -13.35 4.61 5.61
C SER A 18 -14.19 5.78 5.15
N GLU A 19 -15.33 5.97 5.80
CA GLU A 19 -16.28 7.04 5.50
C GLU A 19 -16.77 7.69 6.79
N VAL A 20 -16.93 9.00 6.78
CA VAL A 20 -17.52 9.73 7.89
C VAL A 20 -19.05 9.69 7.75
N LYS A 21 -19.73 9.11 8.74
CA LYS A 21 -21.19 9.06 8.82
C LYS A 21 -21.66 9.35 10.24
N HIS A 22 -22.88 9.87 10.34
CA HIS A 22 -23.54 10.00 11.63
C HIS A 22 -23.83 8.61 12.21
N CYS A 23 -23.20 8.29 13.35
CA CYS A 23 -23.46 7.05 14.05
C CYS A 23 -24.64 7.23 15.00
N LYS A 24 -25.76 6.55 14.71
CA LYS A 24 -26.99 6.61 15.52
C LYS A 24 -26.76 6.25 16.99
N MET A 25 -25.84 5.33 17.28
CA MET A 25 -25.53 4.88 18.64
C MET A 25 -24.53 5.81 19.34
N CYS A 26 -23.64 6.49 18.62
CA CYS A 26 -22.71 7.46 19.21
C CYS A 26 -23.30 8.88 19.29
N GLY A 27 -24.39 9.17 18.60
CA GLY A 27 -25.00 10.51 18.50
C GLY A 27 -24.14 11.54 17.75
N ARG A 28 -23.05 11.12 17.10
CA ARG A 28 -22.10 12.02 16.41
C ARG A 28 -21.61 11.43 15.09
N ASN A 29 -21.03 12.29 14.25
CA ASN A 29 -20.27 11.82 13.10
C ASN A 29 -19.07 11.00 13.57
N SER A 30 -18.92 9.80 13.03
CA SER A 30 -17.83 8.88 13.35
C SER A 30 -17.26 8.31 12.06
N THR A 31 -15.96 8.01 12.08
CA THR A 31 -15.30 7.30 10.99
C THR A 31 -15.72 5.85 11.04
N PHE A 32 -16.33 5.39 9.96
CA PHE A 32 -16.74 4.01 9.75
C PHE A 32 -15.76 3.32 8.82
N THR A 33 -15.23 2.19 9.24
CA THR A 33 -14.16 1.44 8.58
C THR A 33 -14.75 0.15 7.99
N ASP A 34 -14.50 -0.12 6.70
CA ASP A 34 -14.99 -1.34 6.02
C ASP A 34 -14.40 -2.57 6.70
N THR A 35 -15.25 -3.46 7.22
CA THR A 35 -14.81 -4.69 7.87
C THR A 35 -14.56 -5.82 6.86
N ASN A 36 -14.71 -5.56 5.56
CA ASN A 36 -14.71 -6.53 4.47
C ASN A 36 -15.83 -7.60 4.54
N ILE A 37 -16.65 -7.60 5.59
CA ILE A 37 -17.80 -8.49 5.72
C ILE A 37 -18.88 -8.02 4.74
N ARG A 38 -19.49 -8.97 4.05
CA ARG A 38 -20.60 -8.75 3.12
C ARG A 38 -21.81 -9.53 3.62
N ARG A 39 -22.99 -8.91 3.52
CA ARG A 39 -24.25 -9.56 3.88
C ARG A 39 -25.29 -9.36 2.79
N HIS A 40 -26.15 -10.35 2.64
CA HIS A 40 -27.32 -10.29 1.79
C HIS A 40 -28.57 -10.32 2.67
N ASN A 41 -29.68 -9.79 2.19
CA ASN A 41 -30.98 -10.04 2.80
C ASN A 41 -31.62 -11.31 2.21
N SER A 42 -32.43 -11.99 3.02
CA SER A 42 -33.11 -13.24 2.63
C SER A 42 -34.38 -13.04 1.80
N ASN A 43 -34.45 -12.02 0.92
CA ASN A 43 -35.69 -11.69 0.20
C ASN A 43 -35.76 -12.38 -1.18
N GLY A 44 -36.92 -12.97 -1.48
CA GLY A 44 -37.14 -13.83 -2.65
C GLY A 44 -37.29 -13.11 -4.00
N LYS A 45 -37.45 -11.78 -4.05
CA LYS A 45 -37.54 -11.02 -5.33
C LYS A 45 -36.30 -10.19 -5.64
N HIS A 46 -35.76 -9.51 -4.62
CA HIS A 46 -34.57 -8.67 -4.73
C HIS A 46 -33.56 -8.99 -3.62
N ILE A 47 -32.35 -9.39 -4.03
CA ILE A 47 -31.22 -9.63 -3.12
C ILE A 47 -30.39 -8.35 -3.07
N TYR A 48 -30.39 -7.71 -1.92
CA TYR A 48 -29.62 -6.50 -1.63
C TYR A 48 -28.30 -6.90 -1.01
N ARG A 49 -27.20 -6.41 -1.58
CA ARG A 49 -25.86 -6.63 -1.08
C ARG A 49 -25.39 -5.44 -0.27
N PHE A 50 -24.89 -5.69 0.94
CA PHE A 50 -24.34 -4.67 1.81
C PHE A 50 -22.90 -4.99 2.19
N ALA A 51 -22.07 -3.95 2.28
CA ALA A 51 -20.81 -3.97 3.00
C ALA A 51 -21.04 -3.52 4.44
N ILE A 52 -20.44 -4.23 5.38
CA ILE A 52 -20.49 -3.90 6.80
C ILE A 52 -19.31 -2.99 7.11
N TYR A 53 -19.61 -1.80 7.63
CA TYR A 53 -18.64 -0.86 8.14
C TYR A 53 -18.84 -0.73 9.65
N LYS A 54 -17.77 -0.47 10.39
CA LYS A 54 -17.84 -0.27 11.84
C LYS A 54 -17.14 1.00 12.29
N CYS A 55 -17.74 1.71 13.23
CA CYS A 55 -17.06 2.84 13.86
C CYS A 55 -16.08 2.37 14.95
N GLU A 56 -15.31 3.31 15.50
CA GLU A 56 -14.37 3.08 16.60
C GLU A 56 -15.00 2.37 17.82
N LYS A 57 -16.30 2.61 18.07
CA LYS A 57 -17.08 1.96 19.14
C LYS A 57 -17.77 0.66 18.70
N ASN A 58 -17.32 0.06 17.59
CA ASN A 58 -17.83 -1.21 17.05
C ASN A 58 -19.32 -1.19 16.61
N HIS A 59 -19.93 0.00 16.47
CA HIS A 59 -21.29 0.12 15.94
C HIS A 59 -21.30 -0.07 14.42
N THR A 60 -22.33 -0.75 13.92
CA THR A 60 -22.42 -1.16 12.53
C THR A 60 -23.15 -0.14 11.65
N TRP A 61 -22.57 0.17 10.50
CA TRP A 61 -23.22 0.84 9.38
C TRP A 61 -23.20 -0.09 8.15
N ASN A 62 -24.35 -0.22 7.49
CA ASN A 62 -24.49 -1.12 6.34
C ASN A 62 -24.58 -0.29 5.07
N LYS A 63 -23.49 -0.26 4.31
CA LYS A 63 -23.44 0.43 3.02
C LYS A 63 -24.00 -0.49 1.94
N LYS A 64 -25.11 -0.10 1.30
CA LYS A 64 -25.67 -0.84 0.15
C LYS A 64 -24.67 -0.76 -1.01
N LEU A 65 -24.32 -1.91 -1.58
CA LEU A 65 -23.44 -2.03 -2.73
C LEU A 65 -24.24 -2.21 -4.01
N ASP A 66 -25.21 -3.12 -4.02
CA ASP A 66 -25.89 -3.55 -5.24
C ASP A 66 -27.24 -4.24 -4.94
N ILE A 67 -28.06 -4.45 -5.98
CA ILE A 67 -29.37 -5.11 -5.94
C ILE A 67 -29.51 -6.07 -7.13
N TYR A 68 -29.72 -7.36 -6.84
CA TYR A 68 -29.92 -8.41 -7.84
C TYR A 68 -31.36 -8.95 -7.82
N LYS A 69 -31.85 -9.48 -8.95
CA LYS A 69 -33.12 -10.24 -9.00
C LYS A 69 -32.85 -11.72 -8.74
N ALA A 70 -33.65 -12.36 -7.88
CA ALA A 70 -33.46 -13.75 -7.48
C ALA A 70 -33.58 -14.78 -8.63
N PHE A 71 -34.30 -14.43 -9.71
CA PHE A 71 -34.58 -15.33 -10.84
C PHE A 71 -33.48 -15.40 -11.90
N ARG A 72 -32.37 -14.67 -11.75
CA ARG A 72 -31.20 -14.89 -12.61
C ARG A 72 -30.38 -16.02 -12.00
N LYS A 73 -30.02 -17.01 -12.82
CA LYS A 73 -29.14 -18.16 -12.50
C LYS A 73 -28.20 -17.77 -11.36
N HIS A 74 -28.33 -18.41 -10.20
CA HIS A 74 -27.49 -18.14 -9.03
C HIS A 74 -26.03 -18.42 -9.41
N GLU A 75 -25.36 -17.44 -10.00
CA GLU A 75 -23.92 -17.47 -10.11
C GLU A 75 -23.42 -17.42 -8.68
N ARG A 76 -22.78 -18.51 -8.24
CA ARG A 76 -21.98 -18.51 -7.03
C ARG A 76 -20.93 -17.41 -7.22
N VAL A 77 -21.23 -16.21 -6.72
CA VAL A 77 -20.22 -15.19 -6.57
C VAL A 77 -19.37 -15.70 -5.42
N TYR A 78 -18.32 -16.46 -5.76
CA TYR A 78 -17.20 -16.66 -4.87
C TYR A 78 -16.86 -15.27 -4.36
N GLY A 79 -17.07 -15.03 -3.07
CA GLY A 79 -16.45 -13.87 -2.44
C GLY A 79 -14.99 -14.04 -2.76
N ARG A 80 -14.47 -13.23 -3.69
CA ARG A 80 -13.02 -13.17 -3.88
C ARG A 80 -12.54 -12.78 -2.50
N GLU A 81 -12.01 -13.75 -1.77
CA GLU A 81 -11.13 -13.44 -0.66
C GLU A 81 -10.19 -12.39 -1.22
N PRO A 82 -10.10 -11.20 -0.60
CA PRO A 82 -9.14 -10.23 -1.06
C PRO A 82 -7.81 -10.94 -0.95
N VAL A 83 -7.27 -11.38 -2.10
CA VAL A 83 -5.93 -11.90 -2.21
C VAL A 83 -5.11 -10.82 -1.54
N HIS A 84 -4.58 -11.12 -0.36
CA HIS A 84 -3.69 -10.23 0.36
C HIS A 84 -2.41 -10.23 -0.44
N GLN A 85 -2.42 -9.53 -1.58
CA GLN A 85 -1.22 -9.25 -2.31
C GLN A 85 -0.51 -8.19 -1.45
N LYS A 86 0.40 -8.69 -0.62
CA LYS A 86 1.30 -7.86 0.18
C LYS A 86 2.35 -7.32 -0.78
N SER A 87 2.68 -6.04 -0.65
CA SER A 87 3.84 -5.47 -1.31
C SER A 87 5.07 -6.30 -0.94
N ILE A 88 5.89 -6.65 -1.93
CA ILE A 88 7.19 -7.28 -1.71
C ILE A 88 8.17 -6.13 -1.57
N LEU A 89 8.39 -5.70 -0.34
CA LEU A 89 9.36 -4.68 0.03
C LEU A 89 10.34 -5.31 1.00
N THR A 90 11.62 -5.26 0.65
CA THR A 90 12.71 -5.68 1.52
C THR A 90 13.26 -4.46 2.25
N GLU A 91 13.57 -4.63 3.53
CA GLU A 91 14.33 -3.63 4.28
C GLU A 91 15.77 -3.57 3.75
N ILE A 92 16.35 -2.37 3.83
CA ILE A 92 17.70 -2.05 3.40
C ILE A 92 18.50 -1.63 4.64
N PRO A 93 19.01 -2.58 5.42
CA PRO A 93 19.89 -2.30 6.56
C PRO A 93 21.27 -1.89 6.05
N VAL A 94 21.42 -0.60 5.74
CA VAL A 94 22.67 0.02 5.28
C VAL A 94 23.84 -0.28 6.21
N HIS A 95 23.63 -0.28 7.54
CA HIS A 95 24.71 -0.59 8.49
C HIS A 95 25.33 -1.98 8.25
N LEU A 96 24.49 -3.01 8.02
CA LEU A 96 24.97 -4.36 7.71
C LEU A 96 25.71 -4.40 6.37
N TYR A 97 25.28 -3.61 5.40
CA TYR A 97 25.93 -3.56 4.09
C TYR A 97 27.31 -2.89 4.17
N LEU A 98 27.44 -1.84 4.97
CA LEU A 98 28.72 -1.19 5.26
C LEU A 98 29.69 -2.13 6.01
N GLU A 99 29.22 -2.87 7.02
CA GLU A 99 30.05 -3.87 7.73
C GLU A 99 30.59 -4.95 6.78
N ASN A 100 29.77 -5.37 5.81
CA ASN A 100 30.14 -6.34 4.78
C ASN A 100 30.91 -5.74 3.58
N ARG A 101 31.31 -4.45 3.66
CA ARG A 101 32.05 -3.73 2.60
C ARG A 101 31.34 -3.80 1.24
N VAL A 102 30.02 -3.69 1.24
CA VAL A 102 29.20 -3.60 0.03
C VAL A 102 29.25 -2.15 -0.46
N PRO A 103 29.82 -1.87 -1.65
CA PRO A 103 29.95 -0.50 -2.16
C PRO A 103 28.63 0.08 -2.69
N GLU A 104 27.71 -0.76 -3.14
CA GLU A 104 26.47 -0.28 -3.75
C GLU A 104 25.31 -1.28 -3.63
N VAL A 105 24.10 -0.73 -3.62
CA VAL A 105 22.82 -1.46 -3.58
C VAL A 105 21.97 -1.02 -4.76
N HIS A 106 21.42 -2.01 -5.48
CA HIS A 106 20.50 -1.77 -6.59
C HIS A 106 19.11 -2.28 -6.23
N ILE A 107 18.10 -1.48 -6.50
CA ILE A 107 16.69 -1.80 -6.24
C ILE A 107 15.92 -1.66 -7.55
N MET A 108 15.35 -2.76 -8.04
CA MET A 108 14.52 -2.75 -9.23
C MET A 108 13.04 -2.70 -8.83
N ILE A 109 12.32 -1.70 -9.34
CA ILE A 109 10.88 -1.58 -9.14
C ILE A 109 10.16 -2.42 -10.20
N LYS A 110 9.79 -3.66 -9.86
CA LYS A 110 9.08 -4.55 -10.80
C LYS A 110 7.68 -4.05 -11.14
N SER A 111 6.98 -3.54 -10.12
CA SER A 111 5.62 -3.02 -10.26
C SER A 111 5.35 -1.96 -9.19
N ILE A 112 4.50 -0.98 -9.52
CA ILE A 112 4.06 0.04 -8.58
C ILE A 112 2.59 0.41 -8.83
N GLU A 113 1.79 0.31 -7.77
CA GLU A 113 0.39 0.72 -7.76
C GLU A 113 0.20 1.91 -6.81
N GLY A 114 0.02 3.09 -7.39
CA GLY A 114 -0.12 4.35 -6.66
C GLY A 114 1.01 5.31 -6.97
N VAL A 115 1.11 6.37 -6.17
CA VAL A 115 2.10 7.42 -6.36
C VAL A 115 2.97 7.49 -5.11
N TYR A 116 4.24 7.11 -5.26
CA TYR A 116 5.21 7.12 -4.19
C TYR A 116 6.33 8.09 -4.53
N ARG A 117 6.63 8.99 -3.61
CA ARG A 117 7.82 9.83 -3.70
C ARG A 117 9.02 9.03 -3.23
N ILE A 118 10.14 9.14 -3.94
CA ILE A 118 11.35 8.39 -3.63
C ILE A 118 11.90 8.69 -2.23
N ASP A 119 11.90 9.96 -1.80
CA ASP A 119 12.37 10.35 -0.46
C ASP A 119 11.59 9.64 0.64
N SER A 120 10.26 9.60 0.51
CA SER A 120 9.39 8.92 1.45
C SER A 120 9.53 7.40 1.36
N LEU A 121 9.64 6.84 0.17
CA LEU A 121 9.72 5.39 -0.03
C LEU A 121 10.99 4.83 0.59
N LEU A 122 12.15 5.42 0.28
CA LEU A 122 13.43 4.97 0.81
C LEU A 122 13.52 5.15 2.33
N SER A 123 13.02 6.27 2.87
CA SER A 123 13.01 6.47 4.33
C SER A 123 12.15 5.47 5.12
N GLN A 124 11.21 4.78 4.44
CA GLN A 124 10.40 3.74 5.07
C GLN A 124 11.06 2.36 5.00
N GLN A 125 11.98 2.14 4.06
CA GLN A 125 12.64 0.85 3.83
C GLN A 125 14.09 0.83 4.31
N ILE A 126 14.72 1.98 4.53
CA ILE A 126 16.06 2.12 5.09
C ILE A 126 15.91 2.50 6.57
N PRO A 127 15.92 1.54 7.50
CA PRO A 127 15.74 1.82 8.93
C PRO A 127 16.85 2.74 9.50
N ASP A 128 18.03 2.71 8.88
CA ASP A 128 19.19 3.47 9.34
C ASP A 128 19.13 4.96 8.97
N TRP A 129 18.31 5.35 8.00
CA TRP A 129 18.29 6.70 7.46
C TRP A 129 16.95 7.37 7.68
N SER A 130 16.99 8.54 8.34
CA SER A 130 15.85 9.43 8.37
C SER A 130 15.54 9.99 6.98
N ARG A 131 14.32 10.49 6.77
CA ARG A 131 13.94 11.15 5.51
C ARG A 131 14.86 12.32 5.16
N THR A 132 15.36 13.07 6.14
CA THR A 132 16.30 14.17 5.90
C THR A 132 17.62 13.64 5.33
N VAL A 133 18.16 12.57 5.91
CA VAL A 133 19.39 11.92 5.42
C VAL A 133 19.21 11.39 4.00
N VAL A 134 18.06 10.75 3.70
CA VAL A 134 17.73 10.30 2.34
C VAL A 134 17.70 11.47 1.36
N VAL A 135 17.07 12.59 1.73
CA VAL A 135 17.02 13.80 0.89
C VAL A 135 18.42 14.33 0.60
N ASP A 136 19.30 14.38 1.59
CA ASP A 136 20.66 14.86 1.43
C ASP A 136 21.50 13.90 0.56
N LYS A 137 21.34 12.59 0.75
CA LYS A 137 21.96 11.57 -0.10
C LYS A 137 21.51 11.65 -1.56
N ILE A 138 20.22 11.93 -1.82
CA ILE A 138 19.72 12.20 -3.17
C ILE A 138 20.38 13.46 -3.76
N LYS A 139 20.44 14.56 -3.00
CA LYS A 139 21.04 15.82 -3.47
C LYS A 139 22.54 15.71 -3.73
N SER A 140 23.25 14.92 -2.93
CA SER A 140 24.69 14.69 -3.07
C SER A 140 25.05 13.74 -4.22
N GLY A 141 24.07 13.08 -4.86
CA GLY A 141 24.31 12.11 -5.93
C GLY A 141 24.69 10.71 -5.44
N SER A 142 24.60 10.42 -4.14
CA SER A 142 24.75 9.06 -3.60
C SER A 142 23.56 8.16 -3.91
N ILE A 143 22.39 8.73 -4.25
CA ILE A 143 21.21 7.99 -4.69
C ILE A 143 20.84 8.45 -6.10
N LEU A 144 20.86 7.50 -7.05
CA LEU A 144 20.49 7.73 -8.44
C LEU A 144 19.27 6.89 -8.81
N VAL A 145 18.49 7.36 -9.79
CA VAL A 145 17.41 6.57 -10.40
C VAL A 145 17.69 6.50 -11.89
N ASN A 146 17.76 5.28 -12.44
CA ASN A 146 18.12 5.04 -13.85
C ASN A 146 19.43 5.78 -14.21
N ASP A 147 20.42 5.70 -13.32
CA ASP A 147 21.74 6.36 -13.42
C ASP A 147 21.72 7.90 -13.48
N GLN A 148 20.59 8.53 -13.10
CA GLN A 148 20.43 9.98 -13.13
C GLN A 148 20.26 10.58 -11.73
N CYS A 149 20.78 11.80 -11.56
CA CYS A 149 20.50 12.63 -10.40
C CYS A 149 19.06 13.16 -10.47
N ILE A 150 18.35 13.07 -9.35
CA ILE A 150 16.91 13.30 -9.31
C ILE A 150 16.52 14.23 -8.17
N LYS A 151 15.32 14.82 -8.27
CA LYS A 151 14.76 15.62 -7.17
C LYS A 151 14.23 14.66 -6.08
N PRO A 152 14.39 14.97 -4.78
CA PRO A 152 13.87 14.11 -3.71
C PRO A 152 12.36 13.85 -3.78
N SER A 153 11.61 14.78 -4.37
CA SER A 153 10.16 14.65 -4.57
C SER A 153 9.77 13.86 -5.83
N MET A 154 10.73 13.31 -6.57
CA MET A 154 10.45 12.52 -7.78
C MET A 154 9.56 11.32 -7.43
N LYS A 155 8.62 11.05 -8.32
CA LYS A 155 7.74 9.90 -8.21
C LYS A 155 8.45 8.68 -8.78
N VAL A 156 8.42 7.58 -8.06
CA VAL A 156 8.96 6.29 -8.50
C VAL A 156 8.01 5.68 -9.55
N MET A 157 8.57 5.21 -10.66
CA MET A 157 7.84 4.61 -11.77
C MET A 157 8.10 3.09 -11.83
N PRO A 158 7.21 2.33 -12.51
CA PRO A 158 7.50 0.93 -12.81
C PRO A 158 8.80 0.83 -13.63
N TYR A 159 9.58 -0.20 -13.34
CA TYR A 159 10.87 -0.52 -13.96
C TYR A 159 12.00 0.46 -13.68
N ASP A 160 11.81 1.43 -12.78
CA ASP A 160 12.91 2.23 -12.27
C ASP A 160 13.95 1.34 -11.57
N THR A 161 15.22 1.66 -11.76
CA THR A 161 16.34 1.10 -11.02
C THR A 161 16.92 2.18 -10.12
N ILE A 162 16.80 2.01 -8.80
CA ILE A 162 17.36 2.89 -7.81
C ILE A 162 18.73 2.34 -7.41
N MET A 163 19.78 3.14 -7.56
CA MET A 163 21.13 2.81 -7.11
C MET A 163 21.48 3.65 -5.89
N ILE A 164 21.99 3.00 -4.85
CA ILE A 164 22.46 3.63 -3.62
C ILE A 164 23.95 3.30 -3.46
N LYS A 165 24.79 4.35 -3.47
CA LYS A 165 26.22 4.24 -3.16
C LYS A 165 26.41 4.27 -1.64
N LEU A 166 27.17 3.30 -1.15
CA LEU A 166 27.50 3.13 0.26
C LEU A 166 28.99 3.45 0.41
N ASP A 167 29.26 4.72 0.70
CA ASP A 167 30.59 5.27 0.99
C ASP A 167 30.78 5.48 2.50
#